data_AF-A0A2E9UXY5-F1
#
_entry.id   AF-A0A2E9UXY5-F1
#
_cell.length_a   1.000
_cell.length_b   1.000
_cell.length_c   1.000
_cell.angle_alpha   90.00
_cell.angle_beta   90.00
_cell.angle_gamma   90.00
#
_symmetry.space_group_name_H-M   'P 1'
#
loop_
_entity.id
_entity.type
_entity.pdbx_description
1 polymer ?
#
loop_
_entity_poly.entity_id
_entity_poly.type
_entity_poly.pdbx_seq_one_letter_code
_entity_poly.pdbx_strand_id
1 'polypeptide(L)'
;MTPERFEVIIRGVIEIWDIECKTEFLDSPLGCLLWMTGDKVSISHEVTSFGNVWRIVGLDGRERVHPSLGSMLNSLSRILRPDQPNARVIFAR
;
A
#
# COMPACT_ATOMS: atom_id res chain seq x y z
N MET A 1 8.96 11.43 -0.44
CA MET A 1 8.21 10.79 0.67
C MET A 1 9.21 10.54 1.78
N THR A 2 8.86 10.75 3.06
CA THR A 2 9.71 10.34 4.19
C THR A 2 9.22 8.99 4.74
N PRO A 3 10.06 8.23 5.46
CA PRO A 3 9.64 7.00 6.12
C PRO A 3 8.42 7.18 7.02
N GLU A 4 8.39 8.24 7.82
CA GLU A 4 7.30 8.53 8.75
C GLU A 4 5.99 8.80 8.01
N ARG A 5 6.06 9.57 6.91
CA ARG A 5 4.88 9.85 6.10
C ARG A 5 4.35 8.60 5.38
N PHE A 6 5.24 7.71 4.94
CA PHE A 6 4.85 6.44 4.37
C PHE A 6 4.14 5.57 5.40
N GLU A 7 4.72 5.44 6.60
CA GLU A 7 4.13 4.68 7.70
C GLU A 7 2.73 5.19 8.08
N VAL A 8 2.57 6.51 8.24
CA VAL A 8 1.27 7.14 8.54
C VAL A 8 0.23 6.81 7.46
N ILE A 9 0.61 6.86 6.18
CA ILE A 9 -0.30 6.54 5.07
C ILE A 9 -0.73 5.08 5.14
N ILE A 10 0.21 4.15 5.29
CA ILE A 10 -0.10 2.71 5.30
C ILE A 10 -0.93 2.33 6.53
N ARG A 11 -0.56 2.82 7.72
CA ARG A 11 -1.34 2.58 8.94
C ARG A 11 -2.76 3.14 8.83
N GLY A 12 -2.90 4.36 8.35
CA GLY A 12 -4.21 4.97 8.16
C GLY A 12 -5.08 4.19 7.15
N VAL A 13 -4.47 3.64 6.10
CA VAL A 13 -5.19 2.79 5.14
C VAL A 13 -5.67 1.49 5.80
N ILE A 14 -4.82 0.81 6.55
CA ILE A 14 -5.16 -0.43 7.26
C ILE A 14 -6.32 -0.19 8.24
N GLU A 15 -6.24 0.90 9.01
CA GLU A 15 -7.25 1.28 9.99
C GLU A 15 -8.58 1.65 9.32
N ILE A 16 -8.58 2.54 8.32
CA ILE A 16 -9.80 2.98 7.61
C ILE A 16 -10.48 1.82 6.88
N TRP A 17 -9.69 0.84 6.42
CA TRP A 17 -10.20 -0.32 5.69
C TRP A 17 -10.50 -1.53 6.57
N ASP A 18 -10.25 -1.42 7.88
CA ASP A 18 -10.46 -2.48 8.87
C ASP A 18 -9.77 -3.80 8.46
N ILE A 19 -8.50 -3.69 8.05
CA ILE A 19 -7.72 -4.84 7.58
C ILE A 19 -7.00 -5.48 8.76
N GLU A 20 -7.37 -6.71 9.10
CA GLU A 20 -6.66 -7.51 10.09
C GLU A 20 -5.33 -8.03 9.50
N CYS A 21 -4.23 -7.36 9.85
CA CYS A 21 -2.89 -7.74 9.38
C CYS A 21 -1.79 -7.36 10.36
N LYS A 22 -0.66 -8.07 10.29
CA LYS A 22 0.59 -7.61 10.92
C LYS A 22 1.37 -6.80 9.90
N THR A 23 1.80 -5.59 10.29
CA THR A 23 2.60 -4.72 9.44
C THR A 23 4.05 -4.66 9.90
N GLU A 24 4.98 -4.74 8.96
CA GLU A 24 6.42 -4.58 9.17
C GLU A 24 6.95 -3.51 8.22
N PHE A 25 7.51 -2.43 8.76
CA PHE A 25 8.04 -1.31 7.97
C PHE A 25 9.54 -1.50 7.71
N LEU A 26 9.97 -1.08 6.53
CA LEU A 26 11.35 -1.17 6.06
C LEU A 26 11.85 0.23 5.73
N ASP A 27 13.00 0.58 6.31
CA ASP A 27 13.61 1.90 6.12
C ASP A 27 14.41 2.00 4.80
N SER A 28 14.85 0.88 4.23
CA SER A 28 15.59 0.83 2.97
C SER A 28 15.45 -0.54 2.27
N PRO A 29 14.82 -0.63 1.09
CA PRO A 29 14.06 0.44 0.42
C PRO A 29 12.82 0.85 1.23
N LEU A 30 12.36 2.08 1.04
CA LEU A 30 11.16 2.59 1.73
C LEU A 30 9.94 1.72 1.39
N GLY A 31 9.45 0.97 2.35
CA GLY A 31 8.39 0.00 2.09
C GLY A 31 7.80 -0.64 3.35
N CYS A 32 6.89 -1.58 3.13
CA CYS A 32 6.35 -2.44 4.17
C CYS A 32 5.93 -3.81 3.65
N LEU A 33 5.75 -4.71 4.60
CA LEU A 33 5.14 -6.02 4.43
C LEU A 33 3.84 -6.05 5.25
N LEU A 34 2.74 -6.42 4.60
CA LEU A 34 1.46 -6.71 5.24
C LEU A 34 1.29 -8.23 5.26
N TRP A 35 1.30 -8.80 6.46
CA TRP A 35 1.10 -10.22 6.70
C TRP A 35 -0.38 -10.47 7.01
N MET A 36 -1.07 -11.08 6.06
CA MET A 36 -2.45 -11.54 6.17
C MET A 36 -2.46 -13.02 6.60
N THR A 37 -3.62 -13.61 6.85
CA THR A 37 -3.77 -15.02 7.25
C THR A 37 -3.24 -15.98 6.19
N GLY A 38 -1.95 -16.31 6.27
CA GLY A 38 -1.25 -17.22 5.35
C GLY A 38 -0.57 -16.57 4.15
N ASP A 39 -0.82 -15.28 3.89
CA ASP A 39 -0.31 -14.57 2.72
C ASP A 39 0.43 -13.26 3.07
N LYS A 40 1.16 -12.72 2.10
CA LYS A 40 1.91 -11.47 2.26
C LYS A 40 1.70 -10.54 1.08
N VAL A 41 1.45 -9.26 1.37
CA VAL A 41 1.51 -8.17 0.39
C VAL A 41 2.72 -7.30 0.69
N SER A 42 3.54 -7.02 -0.31
CA SER A 42 4.66 -6.07 -0.19
C SER A 42 4.31 -4.77 -0.87
N ILE A 43 4.63 -3.65 -0.24
CA ILE A 43 4.44 -2.32 -0.81
C ILE A 43 5.78 -1.58 -0.70
N SER A 44 6.24 -0.96 -1.77
CA SER A 44 7.45 -0.13 -1.74
C SER A 44 7.24 1.18 -2.49
N HIS A 45 7.90 2.23 -2.03
CA HIS A 45 7.98 3.53 -2.68
C HIS A 45 9.43 3.84 -3.06
N GLU A 46 9.62 4.34 -4.28
CA GLU A 46 10.91 4.77 -4.79
C GLU A 46 10.76 6.13 -5.48
N VAL A 47 11.76 7.00 -5.31
CA VAL A 47 11.90 8.23 -6.08
C VAL A 47 12.86 7.97 -7.22
N THR A 48 12.36 8.10 -8.46
CA THR A 48 13.14 7.91 -9.69
C THR A 48 13.30 9.25 -10.42
N SER A 49 14.15 9.28 -11.44
CA SER A 49 14.37 10.48 -12.28
C SER A 49 13.10 10.99 -12.97
N PHE A 50 12.10 10.13 -13.20
CA PHE A 50 10.83 10.48 -13.84
C PHE A 50 9.67 10.67 -12.84
N GLY A 51 9.94 10.62 -11.53
CA GLY A 51 8.96 10.84 -10.48
C GLY A 51 8.86 9.70 -9.47
N ASN A 52 7.71 9.59 -8.83
CA ASN A 52 7.47 8.60 -7.77
C ASN A 52 6.98 7.29 -8.36
N VAL A 53 7.55 6.18 -7.90
CA VAL A 53 7.12 4.83 -8.26
C VAL A 53 6.64 4.13 -6.99
N TRP A 54 5.44 3.57 -7.08
CA TRP A 54 4.88 2.70 -6.07
C TRP A 54 4.76 1.30 -6.62
N ARG A 55 5.23 0.30 -5.88
CA ARG A 55 5.11 -1.12 -6.27
C ARG A 55 4.30 -1.86 -5.23
N ILE A 56 3.43 -2.76 -5.71
CA ILE A 56 2.73 -3.72 -4.88
C ILE A 56 3.05 -5.12 -5.43
N VAL A 57 3.56 -6.00 -4.58
CA VAL A 57 3.57 -7.44 -4.86
C VAL A 57 2.39 -8.04 -4.11
N GLY A 58 1.36 -8.44 -4.87
CA GLY A 58 0.10 -8.94 -4.33
C GLY A 58 0.18 -10.40 -3.88
N LEU A 59 -0.94 -10.91 -3.36
CA LEU A 59 -1.11 -12.31 -2.93
C LEU A 59 -0.83 -13.31 -4.06
N ASP A 60 -1.08 -12.90 -5.31
CA ASP A 60 -0.83 -13.68 -6.53
C ASP A 60 0.65 -13.67 -6.99
N GLY A 61 1.54 -13.06 -6.20
CA GLY A 61 2.95 -12.88 -6.53
C GLY A 61 3.20 -11.90 -7.70
N ARG A 62 2.14 -11.27 -8.24
CA ARG A 62 2.28 -10.34 -9.37
C ARG A 62 2.67 -8.96 -8.88
N GLU A 63 3.71 -8.41 -9.49
CA GLU A 63 4.12 -7.04 -9.30
C GLU A 63 3.20 -6.09 -10.07
N ARG A 64 2.76 -5.03 -9.39
CA ARG A 64 1.96 -3.95 -9.95
C ARG A 64 2.66 -2.63 -9.66
N VAL A 65 2.84 -1.81 -10.69
CA VAL A 65 3.60 -0.56 -10.62
C VAL A 65 2.66 0.62 -10.86
N HIS A 66 2.74 1.65 -10.02
CA HIS A 66 1.85 2.81 -10.04
C HIS A 66 2.64 4.13 -9.97
N PRO A 67 2.27 5.14 -10.78
CA PRO A 67 2.97 6.42 -10.82
C PRO A 67 2.53 7.39 -9.72
N SER A 68 1.54 7.03 -8.91
CA SER A 68 0.98 7.90 -7.88
C SER A 68 0.43 7.12 -6.69
N LEU A 69 0.35 7.78 -5.54
CA LEU A 69 -0.26 7.22 -4.34
C LEU A 69 -1.74 6.85 -4.58
N GLY A 70 -2.52 7.72 -5.22
CA GLY A 70 -3.94 7.45 -5.49
C GLY A 70 -4.16 6.21 -6.35
N SER A 71 -3.36 6.04 -7.41
CA SER A 71 -3.40 4.84 -8.26
C SER A 71 -2.98 3.58 -7.48
N MET A 72 -1.96 3.70 -6.62
CA MET A 72 -1.51 2.61 -5.74
C MET A 72 -2.63 2.18 -4.78
N LEU A 73 -3.25 3.12 -4.07
CA LEU A 73 -4.33 2.84 -3.11
C LEU A 73 -5.54 2.18 -3.77
N ASN A 74 -5.93 2.62 -4.97
CA ASN A 74 -7.02 2.00 -5.72
C ASN A 74 -6.70 0.56 -6.16
N SER A 75 -5.43 0.26 -6.45
CA SER A 75 -5.02 -1.12 -6.73
C SER A 75 -4.97 -1.95 -5.45
N LEU A 76 -4.41 -1.39 -4.37
CA LEU A 76 -4.31 -2.05 -3.07
C LEU A 76 -5.69 -2.41 -2.50
N SER A 77 -6.69 -1.53 -2.66
CA SER A 77 -8.05 -1.80 -2.18
C SER A 77 -8.66 -3.03 -2.84
N ARG A 78 -8.37 -3.29 -4.13
CA ARG A 78 -8.84 -4.48 -4.85
C ARG A 78 -8.13 -5.76 -4.40
N ILE A 79 -6.89 -5.64 -3.91
CA ILE A 79 -6.12 -6.77 -3.40
C ILE A 79 -6.58 -7.12 -2.00
N LEU A 80 -6.74 -6.13 -1.13
CA LEU A 80 -7.05 -6.35 0.29
C LEU A 80 -8.56 -6.52 0.55
N ARG A 81 -9.43 -5.97 -0.31
CA ARG A 81 -10.88 -6.01 -0.16
C ARG A 81 -11.57 -6.29 -1.50
N PRO A 82 -11.35 -7.47 -2.11
CA PRO A 82 -11.89 -7.80 -3.43
C PRO A 82 -13.43 -7.75 -3.47
N ASP A 83 -14.10 -7.99 -2.34
CA ASP A 83 -15.56 -8.08 -2.24
C ASP A 83 -16.26 -6.74 -1.92
N GLN A 84 -15.51 -5.67 -1.66
CA GLN A 84 -16.10 -4.35 -1.36
C GLN A 84 -16.09 -3.42 -2.60
N PRO A 85 -17.20 -2.69 -2.87
CA PRO A 85 -17.20 -1.68 -3.91
C PRO A 85 -16.16 -0.60 -3.60
N ASN A 86 -15.46 -0.10 -4.64
CA ASN A 86 -14.32 0.81 -4.51
C ASN A 86 -14.59 1.94 -3.49
N ALA A 87 -13.99 1.85 -2.31
CA ALA A 87 -14.06 2.93 -1.34
C ALA A 87 -13.27 4.13 -1.89
N ARG A 88 -13.95 5.26 -2.14
CA ARG A 88 -13.26 6.53 -2.39
C ARG A 88 -12.58 6.95 -1.09
N VAL A 89 -11.26 6.91 -1.03
CA VAL A 89 -10.50 7.54 0.06
C VAL A 89 -10.63 9.05 -0.12
N ILE A 90 -11.45 9.69 0.72
CA ILE A 90 -11.58 11.14 0.80
C ILE A 90 -10.74 11.59 1.99
N PHE A 91 -9.65 12.32 1.73
CA PHE A 91 -8.94 13.02 2.79
C PHE A 91 -9.80 14.23 3.21
N ALA A 92 -10.35 14.20 4.42
CA ALA A 92 -11.01 15.37 5.00
C ALA A 92 -9.95 16.44 5.29
N ARG A 93 -10.28 17.71 4.97
CA ARG A 93 -9.43 18.89 5.21
C ARG A 93 -9.47 19.32 6.67
#